data_AF-A0A948EFD0-F1
#
_entry.id   AF-A0A948EFD0-F1
#
_cell.length_a   1.000
_cell.length_b   1.000
_cell.length_c   1.000
_cell.angle_alpha   90.00
_cell.angle_beta   90.00
_cell.angle_gamma   90.00
#
_symmetry.space_group_name_H-M   'P 1'
#
loop_
_entity.id
_entity.type
_entity.pdbx_description
1 polymer ?
#
loop_
_entity_poly.entity_id
_entity_poly.type
_entity_poly.pdbx_seq_one_letter_code
_entity_poly.pdbx_strand_id
1 'polypeptide(L)'
;MPENHIEWSAPEFEHYQKDKSWFLVTGGIAGLLVLWALLTKNLIFVLLVALAYFTIVTYAVKKPKKIQLAITPKGIKIEKTLYEYDNLKSFWIFYDPPEIRELSLRSKKTVMPYIKIPLGEQNPVEVRQILIKYLPEKKHKESLIDNLARQIRF
;
A
#
# COMPACT_ATOMS: atom_id res chain seq x y z
N MET A 1 -7.78 34.72 0.42
CA MET A 1 -8.34 33.83 1.47
C MET A 1 -7.31 32.74 1.68
N PRO A 2 -6.72 32.54 2.88
CA PRO A 2 -5.81 31.41 3.08
C PRO A 2 -6.67 30.15 3.18
N GLU A 3 -6.86 29.45 2.06
CA GLU A 3 -7.44 28.11 2.09
C GLU A 3 -6.43 27.20 2.79
N ASN A 4 -6.82 26.57 3.89
CA ASN A 4 -6.00 25.56 4.57
C ASN A 4 -5.91 24.30 3.69
N HIS A 5 -5.15 24.38 2.60
CA HIS A 5 -4.69 23.25 1.83
C HIS A 5 -3.40 22.72 2.47
N ILE A 6 -3.39 21.45 2.84
CA ILE A 6 -2.12 20.73 3.06
C ILE A 6 -1.94 19.83 1.85
N GLU A 7 -0.81 19.99 1.18
CA GLU A 7 -0.39 19.14 0.08
C GLU A 7 0.91 18.45 0.44
N TRP A 8 0.96 17.13 0.29
CA TRP A 8 2.17 16.36 0.49
C TRP A 8 2.30 15.29 -0.58
N SER A 9 3.51 14.79 -0.74
CA SER A 9 3.78 13.64 -1.60
C SER A 9 4.28 12.48 -0.77
N ALA A 10 3.66 11.32 -0.95
CA ALA A 10 4.02 10.09 -0.27
C ALA A 10 4.17 8.95 -1.30
N PRO A 11 5.01 7.95 -1.04
CA PRO A 11 5.08 6.75 -1.88
C PRO A 11 3.75 6.00 -1.81
N GLU A 12 3.16 5.60 -2.94
CA GLU A 12 1.85 4.92 -3.06
C GLU A 12 1.70 3.71 -2.12
N PHE A 13 2.80 3.02 -1.88
CA PHE A 13 2.93 1.90 -0.95
C PHE A 13 4.24 2.04 -0.17
N GLU A 14 4.22 1.69 1.11
CA GLU A 14 5.43 1.43 1.90
C GLU A 14 6.24 0.31 1.21
N HIS A 15 7.35 0.67 0.59
CA HIS A 15 8.17 -0.30 -0.15
C HIS A 15 9.17 -0.93 0.78
N TYR A 16 8.93 -2.20 1.10
CA TYR A 16 9.95 -3.03 1.71
C TYR A 16 11.06 -3.26 0.68
N GLN A 17 12.23 -2.65 0.89
CA GLN A 17 13.39 -2.93 0.05
C GLN A 17 13.69 -4.42 0.15
N LYS A 18 13.57 -5.14 -0.96
CA LYS A 18 13.91 -6.56 -1.00
C LYS A 18 15.43 -6.67 -1.00
N ASP A 19 16.00 -7.18 0.09
CA ASP A 19 17.44 -7.40 0.20
C ASP A 19 17.91 -8.48 -0.78
N LYS A 20 19.22 -8.52 -1.06
CA LYS A 20 19.85 -9.56 -1.90
C LYS A 20 19.47 -10.99 -1.47
N SER A 21 19.32 -11.21 -0.16
CA SER A 21 18.88 -12.49 0.40
C SER A 21 17.51 -12.94 -0.11
N TRP A 22 16.58 -12.02 -0.33
CA TRP A 22 15.24 -12.33 -0.85
C TRP A 22 15.33 -12.86 -2.29
N PHE A 23 16.16 -12.24 -3.13
CA PHE A 23 16.40 -12.71 -4.51
C PHE A 23 17.11 -14.06 -4.53
N LEU A 24 18.08 -14.30 -3.63
CA LEU A 24 18.77 -15.58 -3.51
C LEU A 24 17.81 -16.71 -3.10
N VAL A 25 16.94 -16.49 -2.11
CA VAL A 25 15.96 -17.49 -1.66
C VAL A 25 14.93 -17.77 -2.75
N THR A 26 14.34 -16.72 -3.34
CA THR A 26 13.31 -16.85 -4.38
C THR A 26 13.87 -17.53 -5.63
N GLY A 27 15.07 -17.14 -6.05
CA GLY A 27 15.78 -17.78 -7.17
C GLY A 27 16.17 -19.23 -6.88
N GLY A 28 16.58 -19.54 -5.65
CA GLY A 28 16.88 -20.90 -5.21
C GLY A 28 15.67 -21.82 -5.27
N ILE A 29 14.51 -21.37 -4.76
CA ILE A 29 13.26 -22.12 -4.82
C ILE A 29 12.83 -22.36 -6.28
N ALA A 30 12.86 -21.31 -7.11
CA ALA A 30 12.54 -21.43 -8.53
C ALA A 30 13.49 -22.40 -9.25
N GLY A 31 14.79 -22.35 -8.96
CA GLY A 31 15.79 -23.26 -9.50
C GLY A 31 15.53 -24.72 -9.13
N LEU A 32 15.21 -25.00 -7.86
CA LEU A 32 14.86 -26.36 -7.41
C LEU A 32 13.61 -26.89 -8.13
N LEU A 33 12.58 -26.05 -8.29
CA LEU A 33 11.37 -26.41 -9.02
C LEU A 33 11.65 -26.70 -10.50
N VAL A 34 12.48 -25.90 -11.16
CA VAL A 34 12.89 -26.12 -12.56
C VAL A 34 13.70 -27.41 -12.68
N LEU A 35 14.67 -27.67 -11.78
CA LEU A 35 15.45 -28.91 -11.80
C LEU A 35 14.54 -30.13 -11.67
N TRP A 36 13.58 -30.09 -10.75
CA TRP A 36 12.60 -31.16 -10.58
C TRP A 36 11.69 -31.33 -11.82
N ALA A 37 11.29 -30.23 -12.45
CA ALA A 37 10.54 -30.24 -13.70
C ALA A 37 11.30 -30.91 -14.85
N LEU A 38 12.61 -30.64 -14.96
CA LEU A 38 13.47 -31.24 -15.98
C LEU A 38 13.67 -32.73 -15.76
N LEU A 39 13.83 -33.18 -14.51
CA LEU A 39 13.92 -34.60 -14.15
C LEU A 39 12.64 -35.36 -14.54
N THR A 40 11.48 -34.73 -14.36
CA THR A 40 10.17 -35.29 -14.75
C THR A 40 9.84 -35.07 -16.23
N LYS A 41 10.74 -34.42 -17.00
CA LYS A 41 10.55 -34.02 -18.42
C LYS A 41 9.28 -33.19 -18.66
N ASN A 42 8.84 -32.43 -17.65
CA ASN A 42 7.64 -31.61 -17.72
C ASN A 42 7.97 -30.18 -18.15
N LEU A 43 8.03 -29.97 -19.47
CA LEU A 43 8.32 -28.65 -20.06
C LEU A 43 7.25 -27.59 -19.75
N ILE A 44 5.99 -28.00 -19.59
CA ILE A 44 4.89 -27.07 -19.23
C ILE A 44 5.13 -26.50 -17.84
N PHE A 45 5.54 -27.34 -16.90
CA PHE A 45 5.84 -26.90 -15.53
C PHE A 45 7.05 -25.97 -15.48
N VAL A 46 8.10 -26.22 -16.28
CA VAL A 46 9.24 -25.29 -16.44
C VAL A 46 8.75 -23.90 -16.86
N LEU A 47 7.91 -23.83 -17.90
CA LEU A 47 7.37 -22.57 -18.41
C LEU A 47 6.54 -21.83 -17.34
N LEU A 48 5.71 -22.56 -16.59
CA LEU A 48 4.89 -21.98 -15.53
C LEU A 48 5.74 -21.39 -14.41
N VAL A 49 6.77 -22.12 -13.94
CA VAL A 49 7.70 -21.64 -12.92
C VAL A 49 8.47 -20.41 -13.41
N ALA A 50 8.91 -20.41 -14.66
CA ALA A 50 9.60 -19.25 -15.26
C ALA A 50 8.70 -18.01 -15.31
N LEU A 51 7.44 -18.15 -15.75
CA LEU A 51 6.47 -17.06 -15.75
C LEU A 51 6.18 -16.55 -14.34
N ALA A 52 5.92 -17.44 -13.39
CA ALA A 52 5.66 -17.08 -12.01
C ALA A 52 6.85 -16.32 -11.39
N TYR A 53 8.07 -16.83 -11.56
CA TYR A 53 9.28 -16.17 -11.10
C TYR A 53 9.43 -14.78 -11.72
N PHE A 54 9.24 -14.65 -13.03
CA PHE A 54 9.34 -13.37 -13.73
C PHE A 54 8.32 -12.35 -13.22
N THR A 55 7.06 -12.76 -13.03
CA THR A 55 6.01 -11.91 -12.46
C THR A 55 6.37 -11.47 -11.04
N ILE A 56 6.79 -12.41 -10.18
CA ILE A 56 7.17 -12.12 -8.79
C ILE A 56 8.33 -11.12 -8.74
N VAL A 57 9.38 -11.32 -9.55
CA VAL A 57 10.54 -10.42 -9.59
C VAL A 57 10.15 -9.04 -10.12
N THR A 58 9.33 -8.96 -11.16
CA THR A 58 8.89 -7.68 -11.73
C THR A 58 8.08 -6.87 -10.72
N TYR A 59 7.19 -7.52 -9.96
CA TYR A 59 6.46 -6.88 -8.88
C TYR A 59 7.38 -6.47 -7.72
N ALA A 60 8.35 -7.31 -7.37
CA ALA A 60 9.30 -7.04 -6.28
C ALA A 60 10.23 -5.85 -6.56
N VAL A 61 10.61 -5.63 -7.82
CA VAL A 61 11.51 -4.52 -8.24
C VAL A 61 10.72 -3.23 -8.51
N LYS A 62 9.38 -3.29 -8.60
CA LYS A 62 8.53 -2.13 -8.87
C LYS A 62 8.64 -1.13 -7.71
N LYS A 63 9.37 -0.04 -7.94
CA LYS A 63 9.46 1.08 -7.00
C LYS A 63 8.08 1.75 -6.85
N PRO A 64 7.67 2.10 -5.63
CA PRO A 64 6.41 2.80 -5.41
C PRO A 64 6.48 4.16 -6.10
N LYS A 65 5.45 4.49 -6.87
CA LYS A 65 5.35 5.84 -7.43
C LYS A 65 5.05 6.81 -6.30
N LYS A 66 5.57 8.04 -6.41
CA LYS A 66 5.16 9.12 -5.52
C LYS A 66 3.79 9.61 -5.95
N ILE A 67 2.80 9.53 -5.08
CA ILE A 67 1.47 10.09 -5.30
C ILE A 67 1.41 11.50 -4.69
N GLN A 68 0.62 12.37 -5.31
CA GLN A 68 0.32 13.71 -4.78
C GLN A 68 -0.99 13.67 -4.01
N LEU A 69 -0.96 14.17 -2.78
CA LEU A 69 -2.08 14.14 -1.86
C LEU A 69 -2.38 15.56 -1.40
N ALA A 70 -3.64 15.95 -1.42
CA ALA A 70 -4.09 17.25 -0.93
C ALA A 70 -5.36 17.12 -0.10
N ILE A 71 -5.36 17.70 1.10
CA ILE A 71 -6.58 17.86 1.90
C ILE A 71 -7.16 19.24 1.57
N THR A 72 -8.38 19.24 1.06
CA THR A 72 -9.11 20.46 0.68
C THR A 72 -10.41 20.57 1.49
N PRO A 73 -11.04 21.74 1.54
CA PRO A 73 -12.34 21.90 2.19
C PRO A 73 -13.46 21.04 1.57
N LYS A 74 -13.34 20.65 0.29
CA LYS A 74 -14.31 19.81 -0.41
C LYS A 74 -14.09 18.31 -0.18
N GLY A 75 -12.87 17.91 0.20
CA GLY A 75 -12.50 16.51 0.33
C GLY A 75 -11.00 16.27 0.20
N ILE A 76 -10.64 15.01 0.05
CA ILE A 76 -9.25 14.56 -0.05
C ILE A 76 -8.95 14.23 -1.51
N LYS A 77 -8.01 14.96 -2.12
CA LYS A 77 -7.58 14.75 -3.49
C LYS A 77 -6.37 13.82 -3.50
N ILE A 78 -6.46 12.74 -4.27
CA ILE A 78 -5.40 11.78 -4.53
C ILE A 78 -5.11 11.83 -6.02
N GLU A 79 -3.93 12.32 -6.40
CA GLU A 79 -3.53 12.61 -7.77
C GLU A 79 -4.57 13.45 -8.54
N LYS A 80 -5.42 12.81 -9.36
CA LYS A 80 -6.45 13.44 -10.20
C LYS A 80 -7.87 13.19 -9.67
N THR A 81 -8.04 12.39 -8.63
CA THR A 81 -9.35 11.99 -8.09
C THR A 81 -9.64 12.72 -6.79
N LEU A 82 -10.81 13.35 -6.69
CA LEU A 82 -11.29 13.97 -5.46
C LEU A 82 -12.23 13.01 -4.73
N TYR A 83 -11.91 12.70 -3.48
CA TYR A 83 -12.77 11.96 -2.56
C TYR A 83 -13.48 12.96 -1.65
N GLU A 84 -14.71 13.30 -2.01
CA GLU A 84 -15.55 14.21 -1.23
C GLU A 84 -15.88 13.63 0.16
N TYR A 85 -15.97 14.50 1.17
CA TYR A 85 -16.29 14.08 2.54
C TYR A 85 -17.65 13.39 2.63
N ASP A 86 -18.61 13.79 1.79
CA ASP A 86 -19.93 13.15 1.70
C ASP A 86 -19.86 11.68 1.25
N ASN A 87 -18.78 11.25 0.61
CA ASN A 87 -18.56 9.86 0.21
C ASN A 87 -17.73 9.07 1.23
N LEU A 88 -17.34 9.69 2.33
CA LEU A 88 -16.53 9.12 3.40
C LEU A 88 -17.37 8.98 4.68
N LYS A 89 -17.03 8.00 5.52
CA LYS A 89 -17.73 7.66 6.76
C LYS A 89 -16.92 8.01 8.01
N SER A 90 -15.62 7.77 7.98
CA SER A 90 -14.72 7.99 9.11
C SER A 90 -13.28 7.97 8.64
N PHE A 91 -12.39 8.50 9.47
CA PHE A 91 -10.95 8.34 9.29
C PHE A 91 -10.28 7.78 10.54
N TRP A 92 -9.11 7.17 10.35
CA TRP A 92 -8.21 6.72 11.42
C TRP A 92 -6.77 6.92 10.96
N ILE A 93 -5.89 7.30 11.87
CA ILE A 93 -4.45 7.39 11.58
C ILE A 93 -3.76 6.23 12.29
N PHE A 94 -3.15 5.35 11.50
CA PHE A 94 -2.22 4.35 11.99
C PHE A 94 -0.83 4.98 12.05
N TYR A 95 -0.33 5.16 13.27
CA TYR A 95 0.97 5.77 13.51
C TYR A 95 1.74 4.92 14.52
N ASP A 96 2.67 4.12 13.99
CA ASP A 96 3.61 3.29 14.76
C ASP A 96 4.99 3.35 14.08
N PRO A 97 5.74 4.45 14.29
CA PRO A 97 7.07 4.62 13.71
C PRO A 97 8.04 3.55 14.21
N PRO A 98 8.95 3.02 13.37
CA PRO A 98 9.27 3.46 12.01
C PRO A 98 8.44 2.80 10.89
N GLU A 99 7.54 1.87 11.21
CA GLU A 99 6.91 0.97 10.22
C GLU A 99 5.53 1.41 9.71
N ILE A 100 4.81 2.26 10.45
CA ILE A 100 3.42 2.60 10.14
C ILE A 100 3.21 4.12 10.20
N ARG A 101 2.96 4.72 9.03
CA ARG A 101 2.57 6.13 8.89
C ARG A 101 1.44 6.23 7.84
N GLU A 102 0.24 5.78 8.19
CA GLU A 102 -0.88 5.68 7.24
C GLU A 102 -2.16 6.35 7.76
N LEU A 103 -2.81 7.10 6.88
CA LEU A 103 -4.17 7.58 7.03
C LEU A 103 -5.13 6.57 6.37
N SER A 104 -6.04 6.03 7.15
CA SER A 104 -7.11 5.17 6.67
C SER A 104 -8.42 5.94 6.60
N LEU A 105 -9.05 5.96 5.42
CA LEU A 105 -10.36 6.55 5.19
C LEU A 105 -11.37 5.45 4.93
N ARG A 106 -12.54 5.52 5.57
CA ARG A 106 -13.63 4.60 5.30
C ARG A 106 -14.57 5.20 4.26
N SER A 107 -14.67 4.60 3.08
CA SER A 107 -15.64 5.00 2.05
C SER A 107 -17.05 4.47 2.37
N LYS A 108 -18.07 5.16 1.85
CA LYS A 108 -19.46 4.66 1.83
C LYS A 108 -19.66 3.50 0.84
N LYS A 109 -18.72 3.27 -0.10
CA LYS A 109 -18.80 2.20 -1.10
C LYS A 109 -18.72 0.79 -0.48
N THR A 110 -19.48 -0.15 -1.03
CA THR A 110 -19.59 -1.53 -0.54
C THR A 110 -18.38 -2.40 -0.91
N VAL A 111 -17.79 -2.19 -2.09
CA VAL A 111 -16.76 -3.09 -2.66
C VAL A 111 -15.35 -2.82 -2.10
N MET A 112 -15.02 -1.56 -1.84
CA MET A 112 -13.73 -1.15 -1.25
C MET A 112 -13.99 -0.12 -0.15
N PRO A 113 -14.27 -0.58 1.08
CA PRO A 113 -14.70 0.31 2.16
C PRO A 113 -13.54 1.08 2.80
N TYR A 114 -12.28 0.72 2.55
CA TYR A 114 -11.11 1.40 3.13
C TYR A 114 -10.15 1.87 2.05
N ILE A 115 -9.77 3.14 2.14
CA ILE A 115 -8.75 3.79 1.32
C ILE A 115 -7.59 4.11 2.25
N LYS A 116 -6.43 3.50 2.00
CA LYS A 116 -5.21 3.76 2.77
C LYS A 116 -4.36 4.78 2.03
N ILE A 117 -3.86 5.75 2.78
CA ILE A 117 -3.09 6.87 2.26
C ILE A 117 -1.83 6.97 3.10
N PRO A 118 -0.63 6.82 2.51
CA PRO A 118 0.61 6.99 3.23
C PRO A 118 0.82 8.46 3.58
N LEU A 119 1.22 8.72 4.83
CA LEU A 119 1.50 10.06 5.34
C LEU A 119 2.89 10.54 4.90
N GLY A 120 3.80 9.62 4.55
CA GLY A 120 5.19 9.97 4.22
C GLY A 120 5.82 10.76 5.38
N GLU A 121 6.43 11.91 5.09
CA GLU A 121 7.02 12.78 6.10
C GLU A 121 6.02 13.75 6.77
N GLN A 122 4.75 13.72 6.39
CA GLN A 122 3.76 14.65 6.91
C GLN A 122 3.51 14.42 8.42
N ASN A 123 3.28 15.51 9.15
CA ASN A 123 2.95 15.47 10.56
C ASN A 123 1.52 14.88 10.75
N PRO A 124 1.36 13.72 11.41
CA PRO A 124 0.05 13.10 11.62
C PRO A 124 -0.89 13.98 12.45
N VAL A 125 -0.34 14.82 13.34
CA VAL A 125 -1.13 15.70 14.21
C VAL A 125 -1.84 16.78 13.40
N GLU A 126 -1.15 17.39 12.45
CA GLU A 126 -1.73 18.41 11.56
C GLU A 126 -2.84 17.81 10.69
N VAL A 127 -2.59 16.64 10.10
CA VAL A 127 -3.59 15.92 9.30
C VAL A 127 -4.83 15.60 10.14
N ARG A 128 -4.65 15.13 11.38
CA ARG A 128 -5.75 14.85 12.31
C ARG A 128 -6.56 16.10 12.62
N GLN A 129 -5.91 17.22 12.93
CA GLN A 129 -6.55 18.49 13.30
C GLN A 129 -7.41 19.06 12.17
N ILE A 130 -7.03 18.82 10.91
CA ILE A 130 -7.84 19.24 9.76
C ILE A 130 -8.99 18.26 9.54
N LEU A 131 -8.72 16.96 9.49
CA LEU A 131 -9.72 15.95 9.15
C LEU A 131 -10.83 15.81 10.20
N ILE A 132 -10.54 16.02 11.48
CA ILE A 132 -11.55 15.95 12.54
C ILE A 132 -12.65 17.00 12.39
N LYS A 133 -12.40 18.07 11.65
CA LYS A 133 -13.40 19.11 11.33
C LYS A 133 -14.41 18.67 10.27
N TYR A 134 -14.06 17.67 9.46
CA TYR A 134 -14.85 17.23 8.30
C TYR A 134 -15.37 15.81 8.43
N LEU A 135 -14.66 14.92 9.12
CA LEU A 135 -15.00 13.51 9.28
C LEU A 135 -14.87 13.07 10.74
N PRO A 136 -15.68 12.11 11.21
CA PRO A 136 -15.51 11.54 12.53
C PRO A 136 -14.29 10.61 12.58
N GLU A 137 -13.51 10.71 13.64
CA GLU A 137 -12.40 9.81 13.91
C GLU A 137 -12.95 8.49 14.51
N LYS A 138 -12.73 7.36 13.84
CA LYS A 138 -13.15 6.03 14.34
C LYS A 138 -12.07 5.01 14.07
N LYS A 139 -11.73 4.19 15.08
CA LYS A 139 -10.74 3.11 14.93
C LYS A 139 -11.16 2.16 13.79
N HIS A 140 -10.30 2.05 12.78
CA HIS A 140 -10.47 1.10 11.69
C HIS A 140 -9.87 -0.24 12.08
N LYS A 141 -10.50 -1.35 11.65
CA LYS A 141 -9.91 -2.68 11.79
C LYS A 141 -8.82 -2.82 10.74
N GLU A 142 -7.62 -3.21 11.14
CA GLU A 142 -6.62 -3.70 10.19
C GLU A 142 -7.20 -4.92 9.46
N SER A 143 -7.03 -4.99 8.14
CA SER A 143 -7.42 -6.20 7.43
C SER A 143 -6.49 -7.32 7.87
N LEU A 144 -7.03 -8.51 8.15
CA LEU A 144 -6.22 -9.69 8.48
C LEU A 144 -5.19 -9.98 7.37
N ILE A 145 -5.51 -9.62 6.13
CA ILE A 145 -4.63 -9.73 4.97
C ILE A 145 -3.44 -8.76 5.06
N ASP A 146 -3.65 -7.56 5.61
CA ASP A 146 -2.57 -6.58 5.79
C ASP A 146 -1.57 -7.05 6.85
N ASN A 147 -2.07 -7.64 7.94
CA ASN A 147 -1.21 -8.18 9.00
C ASN A 147 -0.42 -9.39 8.50
N LEU A 148 -1.02 -10.24 7.67
CA LEU A 148 -0.31 -11.32 7.00
C LEU A 148 0.73 -10.78 6.01
N ALA A 149 0.38 -9.84 5.14
CA ALA A 149 1.33 -9.24 4.19
C ALA A 149 2.54 -8.62 4.90
N ARG A 150 2.32 -7.95 6.03
CA ARG A 150 3.36 -7.36 6.87
C ARG A 150 4.27 -8.42 7.48
N GLN A 151 3.70 -9.48 8.04
CA GLN A 151 4.48 -10.59 8.63
C GLN A 151 5.31 -11.32 7.57
N ILE A 152 4.83 -11.37 6.32
CA ILE A 152 5.52 -12.01 5.20
C ILE A 152 6.50 -11.03 4.50
N ARG A 153 6.59 -9.76 4.96
CA ARG A 153 7.37 -8.69 4.33
C ARG A 153 7.10 -8.59 2.82
N PHE A 154 5.85 -8.81 2.39
CA PHE A 154 5.48 -8.83 0.97
C PHE A 154 5.16 -7.44 0.45
#